data_AF-A0A3S4UYR1-F1
#
_entry.id   AF-A0A3S4UYR1-F1
#
_cell.length_a   1.000
_cell.length_b   1.000
_cell.length_c   1.000
_cell.angle_alpha   90.00
_cell.angle_beta   90.00
_cell.angle_gamma   90.00
#
_symmetry.space_group_name_H-M   'P 1'
#
loop_
_entity.id
_entity.type
_entity.pdbx_description
1 polymer ?
#
loop_
_entity_poly.entity_id
_entity_poly.type
_entity_poly.pdbx_seq_one_letter_code
_entity_poly.pdbx_strand_id
1 'polypeptide(L)'
;MALSSDALTTSEDVISRLEDDIDDVLATMIEAGIEEISDEARDFGSPSWNARSVPKKVGRMCASAVAIWIRNPASNTMSRADDESLSWSADPDGGKPHFTQDDRERIAKIGTPYMPAVSTVQVSAWETDPQVLARYGIYSPTTPGVHPFLCGG
;
A
#
# COMPACT_ATOMS: atom_id res chain seq x y z
N MET A 1 -19.66 -12.38 -14.91
CA MET A 1 -19.62 -11.09 -14.19
C MET A 1 -18.45 -10.28 -14.74
N ALA A 2 -18.75 -9.18 -15.42
CA ALA A 2 -17.71 -8.25 -15.84
C ALA A 2 -17.28 -7.47 -14.60
N LEU A 3 -16.01 -7.55 -14.23
CA LEU A 3 -15.43 -6.60 -13.28
C LEU A 3 -15.58 -5.23 -13.92
N SER A 4 -16.31 -4.30 -13.28
CA SER A 4 -16.16 -2.87 -13.59
C SER A 4 -14.65 -2.62 -13.59
N SER A 5 -14.10 -2.09 -14.70
CA SER A 5 -12.66 -2.11 -14.99
C SER A 5 -11.78 -1.39 -13.95
N ASP A 6 -12.44 -0.79 -12.97
CA ASP A 6 -11.90 0.08 -11.96
C ASP A 6 -12.06 -0.44 -10.52
N ALA A 7 -12.70 -1.60 -10.29
CA ALA A 7 -12.80 -2.18 -8.96
C ALA A 7 -11.49 -2.87 -8.53
N LEU A 8 -10.95 -2.52 -7.36
CA LEU A 8 -9.73 -3.15 -6.81
C LEU A 8 -10.02 -4.45 -6.05
N THR A 9 -11.28 -4.71 -5.70
CA THR A 9 -11.71 -5.89 -4.95
C THR A 9 -13.00 -6.47 -5.55
N THR A 10 -13.31 -7.72 -5.22
CA THR A 10 -14.52 -8.41 -5.71
C THR A 10 -15.65 -8.34 -4.68
N SER A 11 -16.90 -8.42 -5.14
CA SER A 11 -18.06 -8.50 -4.24
C SER A 11 -17.95 -9.76 -3.37
N GLU A 12 -17.57 -10.90 -3.91
CA GLU A 12 -17.36 -12.16 -3.18
C GLU A 12 -16.43 -12.02 -1.96
N ASP A 13 -15.35 -11.24 -2.10
CA ASP A 13 -14.42 -10.94 -0.99
C ASP A 13 -15.08 -10.12 0.13
N VAL A 14 -16.03 -9.25 -0.18
CA VAL A 14 -16.81 -8.49 0.81
C VAL A 14 -17.85 -9.39 1.47
N ILE A 15 -18.59 -10.16 0.67
CA ILE A 15 -19.64 -11.08 1.11
C ILE A 15 -19.08 -12.11 2.10
N SER A 16 -17.93 -12.71 1.78
CA SER A 16 -17.27 -13.69 2.65
C SER A 16 -16.91 -13.14 4.04
N ARG A 17 -16.87 -11.82 4.23
CA ARG A 17 -16.61 -11.17 5.51
C ARG A 17 -17.87 -10.72 6.25
N LEU A 18 -18.99 -10.57 5.53
CA LEU A 18 -20.20 -10.00 6.10
C LEU A 18 -20.94 -11.02 6.98
N GLU A 19 -20.83 -12.32 6.71
CA GLU A 19 -21.54 -13.43 7.39
C GLU A 19 -23.09 -13.33 7.37
N ASP A 20 -23.65 -12.24 6.85
CA ASP A 20 -25.08 -11.96 6.71
C ASP A 20 -25.67 -12.42 5.36
N ASP A 21 -26.98 -12.67 5.36
CA ASP A 21 -27.76 -12.88 4.14
C ASP A 21 -27.81 -11.59 3.30
N ILE A 22 -27.58 -11.74 1.99
CA ILE A 22 -27.46 -10.60 1.08
C ILE A 22 -28.71 -10.47 0.24
N ASP A 23 -29.38 -9.33 0.40
CA ASP A 23 -30.48 -8.90 -0.45
C ASP A 23 -29.98 -8.11 -1.67
N ASP A 24 -30.79 -8.01 -2.72
CA ASP A 24 -30.44 -7.34 -3.99
C ASP A 24 -30.08 -5.86 -3.78
N VAL A 25 -30.74 -5.21 -2.81
CA VAL A 25 -30.42 -3.83 -2.40
C VAL A 25 -29.03 -3.75 -1.80
N LEU A 26 -28.68 -4.71 -0.95
CA LEU A 26 -27.38 -4.76 -0.29
C LEU A 26 -26.26 -5.04 -1.29
N ALA A 27 -26.49 -5.91 -2.28
CA ALA A 27 -25.56 -6.16 -3.37
C ALA A 27 -25.24 -4.87 -4.16
N THR A 28 -26.26 -4.06 -4.44
CA THR A 28 -26.07 -2.76 -5.12
C THR A 28 -25.25 -1.79 -4.27
N MET A 29 -25.50 -1.75 -2.95
CA MET A 29 -24.71 -0.92 -2.03
C MET A 29 -23.25 -1.38 -1.91
N ILE A 30 -23.01 -2.70 -1.94
CA ILE A 30 -21.66 -3.27 -1.96
C ILE A 30 -20.90 -2.82 -3.21
N GLU A 31 -21.52 -2.91 -4.38
CA GLU A 31 -20.88 -2.51 -5.65
C GLU A 31 -20.52 -1.02 -5.65
N ALA A 32 -21.47 -0.15 -5.27
CA ALA A 32 -21.22 1.29 -5.15
C ALA A 32 -20.11 1.61 -4.12
N GLY A 33 -20.11 0.89 -2.99
CA GLY A 33 -19.09 1.07 -1.96
C GLY A 33 -17.70 0.58 -2.38
N ILE A 34 -17.62 -0.45 -3.23
CA ILE A 34 -16.36 -0.94 -3.79
C ILE A 34 -15.77 0.09 -4.76
N GLU A 35 -16.57 0.79 -5.54
CA GLU A 35 -16.09 1.83 -6.45
C GLU A 35 -15.50 3.01 -5.66
N GLU A 36 -16.25 3.57 -4.69
CA GLU A 36 -15.79 4.67 -3.84
C GLU A 36 -14.51 4.34 -3.06
N ILE A 37 -14.43 3.17 -2.42
CA ILE A 37 -13.24 2.77 -1.67
C ILE A 37 -12.02 2.52 -2.59
N SER A 38 -12.28 2.10 -3.84
CA SER A 38 -11.22 1.86 -4.83
C SER A 38 -10.60 3.19 -5.27
N ASP A 39 -11.42 4.22 -5.44
CA ASP A 39 -10.95 5.58 -5.73
C ASP A 39 -10.15 6.16 -4.57
N GLU A 40 -10.65 6.04 -3.34
CA GLU A 40 -9.92 6.49 -2.16
C GLU A 40 -8.57 5.77 -2.01
N ALA A 41 -8.52 4.46 -2.29
CA ALA A 41 -7.27 3.71 -2.25
C ALA A 41 -6.24 4.20 -3.28
N ARG A 42 -6.68 4.68 -4.45
CA ARG A 42 -5.79 5.26 -5.48
C ARG A 42 -5.28 6.64 -5.08
N ASP A 43 -6.15 7.44 -4.46
CA ASP A 43 -5.80 8.79 -4.01
C ASP A 43 -4.71 8.78 -2.93
N PHE A 44 -4.81 7.87 -1.96
CA PHE A 44 -3.81 7.77 -0.88
C PHE A 44 -2.62 6.86 -1.22
N GLY A 45 -2.78 5.93 -2.15
CA GLY A 45 -1.79 4.91 -2.49
C GLY A 45 -1.05 5.21 -3.78
N SER A 46 -1.44 4.51 -4.84
CA SER A 46 -0.88 4.71 -6.18
C SER A 46 -2.00 4.76 -7.22
N PRO A 47 -2.01 5.77 -8.10
CA PRO A 47 -2.99 5.85 -9.19
C PRO A 47 -2.80 4.75 -10.25
N SER A 48 -1.68 4.02 -10.21
CA SER A 48 -1.38 2.93 -11.16
C SER A 48 -2.04 1.59 -10.81
N TRP A 49 -2.73 1.52 -9.66
CA TRP A 49 -3.37 0.30 -9.22
C TRP A 49 -4.61 -0.01 -10.05
N ASN A 50 -4.62 -1.24 -10.57
CA ASN A 50 -5.74 -1.87 -11.25
C ASN A 50 -6.00 -3.24 -10.61
N ALA A 51 -7.10 -3.89 -10.99
CA ALA A 51 -7.50 -5.20 -10.45
C ALA A 51 -6.40 -6.29 -10.52
N ARG A 52 -5.40 -6.14 -11.40
CA ARG A 52 -4.27 -7.08 -11.56
C ARG A 52 -2.98 -6.63 -10.87
N SER A 53 -2.74 -5.32 -10.77
CA SER A 53 -1.52 -4.74 -10.21
C SER A 53 -1.63 -4.40 -8.73
N VAL A 54 -2.85 -4.39 -8.19
CA VAL A 54 -3.08 -4.06 -6.79
C VAL A 54 -2.47 -5.11 -5.86
N PRO A 55 -1.71 -4.70 -4.83
CA PRO A 55 -1.24 -5.64 -3.81
C PRO A 55 -2.43 -6.30 -3.10
N LYS A 56 -2.38 -7.63 -2.92
CA LYS A 56 -3.43 -8.40 -2.22
C LYS A 56 -3.80 -7.83 -0.85
N LYS A 57 -2.85 -7.20 -0.16
CA LYS A 57 -3.08 -6.55 1.13
C LYS A 57 -4.05 -5.36 1.00
N VAL A 58 -3.90 -4.55 -0.04
CA VAL A 58 -4.76 -3.37 -0.29
C VAL A 58 -6.18 -3.83 -0.65
N GLY A 59 -6.32 -4.85 -1.52
CA GLY A 59 -7.65 -5.41 -1.85
C GLY A 59 -8.39 -5.95 -0.61
N ARG A 60 -7.68 -6.62 0.30
CA ARG A 60 -8.26 -7.07 1.59
C ARG A 60 -8.66 -5.91 2.50
N MET A 61 -7.90 -4.82 2.51
CA MET A 61 -8.25 -3.61 3.27
C MET A 61 -9.50 -2.96 2.71
N CYS A 62 -9.61 -2.84 1.38
CA CYS A 62 -10.82 -2.35 0.70
C CYS A 62 -12.05 -3.19 1.10
N ALA A 63 -11.94 -4.52 1.01
CA ALA A 63 -13.05 -5.41 1.37
C ALA A 63 -13.45 -5.30 2.85
N SER A 64 -12.48 -5.10 3.74
CA SER A 64 -12.75 -4.88 5.17
C SER A 64 -13.44 -3.55 5.44
N ALA A 65 -13.01 -2.47 4.78
CA ALA A 65 -13.58 -1.14 4.95
C ALA A 65 -15.06 -1.11 4.50
N VAL A 66 -15.36 -1.71 3.34
CA VAL A 66 -16.74 -1.83 2.84
C VAL A 66 -17.59 -2.67 3.80
N ALA A 67 -17.08 -3.78 4.31
CA ALA A 67 -17.80 -4.60 5.28
C ALA A 67 -18.10 -3.86 6.61
N ILE A 68 -17.18 -3.02 7.08
CA ILE A 68 -17.39 -2.19 8.29
C ILE A 68 -18.45 -1.13 8.01
N TRP A 69 -18.38 -0.46 6.86
CA TRP A 69 -19.37 0.54 6.45
C TRP A 69 -20.76 -0.06 6.32
N ILE A 70 -20.91 -1.24 5.73
CA ILE A 70 -22.22 -1.92 5.63
C ILE A 70 -22.81 -2.23 7.01
N ARG A 71 -21.98 -2.62 7.97
CA ARG A 71 -22.42 -2.88 9.35
C ARG A 71 -22.83 -1.62 10.10
N ASN A 72 -22.27 -0.46 9.73
CA ASN A 72 -22.55 0.81 10.37
C ASN A 72 -22.52 1.98 9.35
N PRO A 73 -23.53 2.10 8.48
CA PRO A 73 -23.51 3.04 7.37
C PRO A 73 -23.63 4.50 7.82
N ALA A 74 -24.10 4.74 9.05
CA ALA A 74 -24.27 6.07 9.64
C ALA A 74 -23.10 6.48 10.55
N SER A 75 -22.01 5.72 10.59
CA SER A 75 -20.82 5.99 11.41
C SER A 75 -21.15 6.30 12.88
N ASN A 76 -22.10 5.59 13.46
CA ASN A 76 -22.48 5.79 14.86
C ASN A 76 -21.41 5.21 15.79
N THR A 77 -20.73 6.06 16.56
CA THR A 77 -19.87 5.61 17.67
C THR A 77 -20.73 5.43 18.91
N MET A 78 -21.10 4.19 19.24
CA MET A 78 -21.81 3.91 20.49
C MET A 78 -20.82 3.66 21.62
N SER A 79 -20.72 4.61 22.55
CA SER A 79 -20.03 4.41 23.83
C SER A 79 -20.74 3.31 24.62
N ARG A 80 -19.98 2.29 25.06
CA ARG A 80 -20.47 1.23 25.97
C ARG A 80 -20.58 1.66 27.43
N ALA A 81 -20.33 2.93 27.72
CA ALA A 81 -20.52 3.52 29.04
C ALA A 81 -21.99 3.94 29.16
N ASP A 82 -22.62 3.51 30.25
CA ASP A 82 -24.04 3.59 30.61
C ASP A 82 -24.52 5.04 30.91
N ASP A 83 -24.05 6.03 30.13
CA ASP A 83 -24.43 7.45 30.22
C ASP A 83 -24.66 7.97 28.79
N GLU A 84 -25.95 8.01 28.41
CA GLU A 84 -26.55 8.01 27.07
C GLU A 84 -26.19 9.22 26.18
N SER A 85 -24.90 9.43 25.91
CA SER A 85 -24.45 10.38 24.90
C SER A 85 -24.24 9.65 23.57
N LEU A 86 -25.30 9.61 22.75
CA LEU A 86 -25.17 9.37 21.32
C LEU A 86 -24.40 10.56 20.73
N SER A 87 -23.08 10.42 20.66
CA SER A 87 -22.25 11.36 19.92
C SER A 87 -22.38 11.03 18.44
N TRP A 88 -23.15 11.85 17.71
CA TRP A 88 -23.02 11.91 16.27
C TRP A 88 -21.59 12.35 15.97
N SER A 89 -20.78 11.40 15.54
CA SER A 89 -19.49 11.71 14.95
C SER A 89 -19.85 12.56 13.72
N ALA A 90 -19.57 13.86 13.79
CA ALA A 90 -19.72 14.79 12.67
C ALA A 90 -18.61 14.50 11.65
N ASP A 91 -18.50 13.24 11.26
CA ASP A 91 -17.59 12.77 10.26
C ASP A 91 -18.16 13.27 8.92
N PRO A 92 -17.49 14.20 8.24
CA PRO A 92 -17.98 14.74 6.96
C PRO A 92 -18.17 13.66 5.91
N ASP A 93 -17.61 12.46 6.14
CA ASP A 93 -17.68 11.29 5.27
C ASP A 93 -18.70 10.24 5.73
N GLY A 94 -19.55 10.52 6.73
CA GLY A 94 -20.50 9.58 7.38
C GLY A 94 -21.63 8.98 6.50
N GLY A 95 -21.54 9.13 5.18
CA GLY A 95 -22.43 8.48 4.21
C GLY A 95 -21.70 7.62 3.16
N LYS A 96 -20.36 7.58 3.17
CA LYS A 96 -19.55 6.83 2.21
C LYS A 96 -18.54 5.93 2.92
N PRO A 97 -18.17 4.79 2.34
CA PRO A 97 -17.12 3.95 2.88
C PRO A 97 -15.79 4.72 2.81
N HIS A 98 -15.08 4.80 3.92
CA HIS A 98 -13.79 5.50 3.98
C HIS A 98 -12.77 4.73 4.81
N PHE A 99 -11.48 4.97 4.53
CA PHE A 99 -10.41 4.40 5.34
C PHE A 99 -10.19 5.17 6.64
N THR A 100 -9.85 4.44 7.69
CA THR A 100 -9.34 5.05 8.92
C THR A 100 -7.98 5.73 8.66
N GLN A 101 -7.61 6.69 9.50
CA GLN A 101 -6.32 7.38 9.37
C GLN A 101 -5.13 6.40 9.35
N ASP A 102 -5.14 5.39 10.23
CA ASP A 102 -4.12 4.33 10.27
C ASP A 102 -4.04 3.52 8.97
N ASP A 103 -5.19 3.24 8.35
CA ASP A 103 -5.25 2.49 7.10
C ASP A 103 -4.77 3.33 5.91
N ARG A 104 -5.11 4.62 5.87
CA ARG A 104 -4.56 5.56 4.88
C ARG A 104 -3.04 5.61 4.95
N GLU A 105 -2.46 5.69 6.15
CA GLU A 105 -0.99 5.68 6.32
C GLU A 105 -0.36 4.37 5.86
N ARG A 106 -1.01 3.23 6.11
CA ARG A 106 -0.54 1.92 5.63
C ARG A 106 -0.62 1.83 4.10
N ILE A 107 -1.69 2.32 3.50
CA ILE A 107 -1.87 2.35 2.05
C ILE A 107 -0.81 3.24 1.41
N ALA A 108 -0.56 4.43 1.96
CA ALA A 108 0.50 5.34 1.49
C ALA A 108 1.89 4.70 1.54
N LYS A 109 2.21 3.96 2.61
CA LYS A 109 3.47 3.20 2.74
C LYS A 109 3.61 2.09 1.70
N ILE A 110 2.50 1.47 1.28
CA ILE A 110 2.50 0.41 0.26
C ILE A 110 2.56 1.01 -1.15
N GLY A 111 1.86 2.13 -1.36
CA GLY A 111 1.79 2.84 -2.64
C GLY A 111 3.05 3.61 -3.01
N THR A 112 3.85 4.00 -2.00
CA THR A 112 5.15 4.65 -2.23
C THR A 112 6.22 3.58 -2.36
N PRO A 113 6.71 3.25 -3.58
CA PRO A 113 7.84 2.36 -3.71
C PRO A 113 9.04 2.99 -3.01
N TYR A 114 9.53 2.34 -1.95
CA TYR A 114 10.84 2.65 -1.38
C TYR A 114 11.88 2.34 -2.47
N MET A 115 12.25 3.35 -3.25
CA MET A 115 13.45 3.28 -4.06
C MET A 115 14.61 3.56 -3.11
N PRO A 116 15.41 2.56 -2.71
CA PRO A 116 16.70 2.89 -2.15
C PRO A 116 17.40 3.72 -3.22
N ALA A 117 17.69 4.98 -2.93
CA ALA A 117 18.52 5.78 -3.82
C ALA A 117 19.86 5.05 -3.92
N VAL A 118 20.05 4.28 -4.99
CA VAL A 118 21.32 3.65 -5.32
C VAL A 118 22.22 4.81 -5.74
N SER A 119 22.75 5.51 -4.74
CA SER A 119 23.71 6.57 -4.94
C SER A 119 25.09 5.93 -5.01
N THR A 120 25.79 6.16 -6.11
CA THR A 120 27.20 5.80 -6.21
C THR A 120 27.99 6.82 -5.40
N VAL A 121 28.40 6.45 -4.20
CA VAL A 121 29.33 7.27 -3.42
C VAL A 121 30.71 7.09 -4.02
N GLN A 122 31.29 8.16 -4.57
CA GLN A 122 32.69 8.15 -4.97
C GLN A 122 33.56 8.21 -3.71
N VAL A 123 34.10 7.05 -3.32
CA VAL A 123 35.08 6.96 -2.24
C VAL A 123 36.45 7.27 -2.85
N SER A 124 36.92 8.51 -2.71
CA SER A 124 38.31 8.86 -2.99
C SER A 124 39.15 8.63 -1.73
N ALA A 125 40.09 7.69 -1.78
CA ALA A 125 41.09 7.53 -0.71
C ALA A 125 42.10 8.69 -0.81
N TRP A 126 42.38 9.35 0.31
CA TRP A 126 43.40 10.39 0.39
C TRP A 126 44.77 9.75 0.13
N GLU A 127 45.59 10.35 -0.74
CA GLU A 127 46.98 9.95 -1.01
C GLU A 127 47.21 8.70 -1.88
N THR A 128 46.22 8.26 -2.67
CA THR A 128 46.50 7.35 -3.80
C THR A 128 46.33 8.10 -5.12
N ASP A 129 47.43 8.24 -5.85
CA ASP A 129 47.46 8.82 -7.20
C ASP A 129 46.75 7.84 -8.14
N PRO A 130 45.53 8.16 -8.64
CA PRO A 130 44.86 7.27 -9.57
C PRO A 130 45.60 7.38 -10.90
N GLN A 131 46.54 6.46 -11.15
CA GLN A 131 47.16 6.39 -12.46
C GLN A 131 46.07 6.20 -13.52
N VAL A 132 45.90 7.25 -14.32
CA VAL A 132 44.92 7.35 -15.39
C VAL A 132 45.29 6.35 -16.49
N LEU A 133 44.85 5.10 -16.36
CA LEU A 133 44.80 4.16 -17.48
C LEU A 133 43.53 4.43 -18.31
N ALA A 134 43.46 5.63 -18.91
CA ALA A 134 42.33 6.12 -19.71
C ALA A 134 42.16 5.42 -21.07
N ARG A 135 42.48 4.13 -21.21
CA ARG A 135 42.27 3.41 -22.48
C ARG A 135 41.38 2.18 -22.40
N TYR A 136 41.22 1.55 -21.23
CA TYR A 136 40.31 0.42 -21.05
C TYR A 136 39.76 0.50 -19.63
N GLY A 137 38.48 0.88 -19.48
CA GLY A 137 37.83 1.14 -18.21
C GLY A 137 37.68 -0.08 -17.30
N ILE A 138 38.79 -0.55 -16.73
CA ILE A 138 38.84 -1.62 -15.74
C ILE A 138 39.62 -1.07 -14.54
N TYR A 139 38.92 -0.87 -13.43
CA TYR A 139 39.55 -0.53 -12.16
C TYR A 139 39.87 -1.83 -11.42
N SER A 140 41.16 -2.16 -11.26
CA SER A 140 41.61 -3.29 -10.43
C SER A 140 42.44 -2.73 -9.28
N PRO A 141 42.00 -2.89 -8.02
CA PRO A 141 42.80 -2.49 -6.87
C PRO A 141 43.79 -3.61 -6.57
N THR A 142 44.87 -3.68 -7.33
CA THR A 142 45.99 -4.58 -7.02
C THR A 142 47.24 -3.74 -6.86
N THR A 143 47.65 -3.58 -5.60
CA THR A 143 48.98 -3.10 -5.19
C THR A 143 50.07 -3.79 -6.01
N PRO A 144 51.07 -3.07 -6.55
CA PRO A 144 52.17 -3.72 -7.24
C PRO A 144 53.04 -4.44 -6.21
N GLY A 145 53.03 -5.78 -6.24
CA GLY A 145 54.09 -6.58 -5.61
C GLY A 145 53.68 -7.76 -4.72
N VAL A 146 52.39 -8.03 -4.48
CA VAL A 146 52.01 -9.20 -3.67
C VAL A 146 50.85 -9.95 -4.32
N HIS A 147 51.11 -11.19 -4.72
CA HIS A 147 50.09 -12.12 -5.23
C HIS A 147 49.16 -12.53 -4.08
N PRO A 148 47.82 -12.45 -4.23
CA PRO A 148 46.88 -12.66 -3.11
C PRO A 148 46.66 -14.14 -2.71
N PHE A 149 47.37 -15.11 -3.28
CA PHE A 149 47.11 -16.55 -3.04
C PHE A 149 48.33 -17.43 -2.74
N LEU A 150 49.48 -16.86 -2.39
CA LEU A 150 50.65 -17.65 -1.99
C LEU A 150 51.16 -17.22 -0.61
N CYS A 151 50.54 -17.79 0.42
CA CYS A 151 51.12 -17.90 1.76
C CYS A 151 51.29 -19.40 2.01
N GLY A 152 52.53 -19.90 1.95
CA GLY A 152 52.84 -21.30 2.19
C GLY A 152 54.33 -21.58 2.05
N GLY A 153 54.99 -21.88 3.19
CA GLY A 153 56.38 -22.35 3.28
C GLY A 153 57.22 -21.54 4.24
#